data_AF-C5LGU4-F1
#
_entry.id   AF-C5LGU4-F1
#
_cell.length_a   1.000
_cell.length_b   1.000
_cell.length_c   1.000
_cell.angle_alpha   90.00
_cell.angle_beta   90.00
_cell.angle_gamma   90.00
#
_symmetry.space_group_name_H-M   'P 1'
#
loop_
_entity.id
_entity.type
_entity.pdbx_description
1 polymer ?
#
loop_
_entity_poly.entity_id
_entity_poly.type
_entity_poly.pdbx_seq_one_letter_code
_entity_poly.pdbx_strand_id
1 'polypeptide(L)'
;MRQDNRVQYSSDVGTFARSREWVLDTDGCNLEQVLTMEAVDSTRTFSNDIVEILNVLGIEACRKALLNELRQVISFDGSYVNYRHMSVLCDTMCQKGHLMSITRHGINRVERGPLMRSSFEEMVEMLMDAACYAETDHMRGVSENIMLGQLAPIGTAECELLIDTDKLVDARPVLPEDDLVLREAAKDTGDMAVGDSTPRDAADVAFGNITSPMAGEWSGGVISIQLRWRYALAYFRYDDLGDVRCHVTWCGLQPYLLRTVPRIGKGCLHPYLYSYHIPF
;
A
#
# COMPACT_ATOMS: atom_id res chain seq x y z
N MET A 1 46.14 9.49 9.74
CA MET A 1 46.08 9.56 11.21
C MET A 1 45.39 10.85 11.61
N ARG A 2 44.23 10.75 12.25
CA ARG A 2 43.42 11.87 12.72
C ARG A 2 43.39 11.84 14.25
N GLN A 3 43.43 13.01 14.90
CA GLN A 3 43.15 13.09 16.34
C GLN A 3 41.65 13.19 16.55
N ASP A 4 41.10 12.31 17.37
CA ASP A 4 39.69 12.35 17.76
C ASP A 4 39.56 12.60 19.26
N ASN A 5 38.54 13.39 19.63
CA ASN A 5 38.28 13.76 21.02
C ASN A 5 37.27 12.77 21.62
N ARG A 6 37.74 11.85 22.47
CA ARG A 6 36.88 10.89 23.15
C ARG A 6 36.47 11.40 24.53
N VAL A 7 35.24 11.13 24.92
CA VAL A 7 34.75 11.34 26.28
C VAL A 7 34.86 10.01 27.02
N GLN A 8 35.74 9.93 28.04
CA GLN A 8 35.91 8.77 28.91
C GLN A 8 35.34 9.06 30.29
N TYR A 9 34.67 8.08 30.89
CA TYR A 9 34.18 8.19 32.26
C TYR A 9 35.32 7.87 33.24
N SER A 10 35.65 8.80 34.13
CA SER A 10 36.59 8.54 35.22
C SER A 10 35.80 8.04 36.44
N SER A 11 36.02 6.78 36.83
CA SER A 11 35.43 6.17 38.02
C SER A 11 35.81 6.91 39.31
N ASP A 12 36.98 7.54 39.32
CA ASP A 12 37.56 8.13 40.53
C ASP A 12 36.95 9.49 40.85
N VAL A 13 36.53 10.23 39.82
CA VAL A 13 35.95 11.58 39.94
C VAL A 13 34.44 11.56 39.65
N GLY A 14 33.90 10.45 39.13
CA GLY A 14 32.50 10.31 38.73
C GLY A 14 32.10 11.23 37.57
N THR A 15 33.07 11.76 36.82
CA THR A 15 32.86 12.72 35.74
C THR A 15 33.37 12.22 34.40
N PHE A 16 32.79 12.76 33.33
CA PHE A 16 33.21 12.49 31.96
C PHE A 16 34.36 13.43 31.58
N ALA A 17 35.57 12.90 31.43
CA ALA A 17 36.75 13.62 30.99
C ALA A 17 36.97 13.43 29.49
N ARG A 18 37.44 14.48 28.80
CA ARG A 18 37.81 14.38 27.38
C ARG A 18 39.28 13.97 27.23
N SER A 19 39.53 12.82 26.62
CA SER A 19 40.86 12.32 26.24
C SER A 19 41.04 12.38 24.72
N ARG A 20 42.21 12.82 24.27
CA ARG A 20 42.57 12.76 22.84
C ARG A 20 43.12 11.38 22.51
N GLU A 21 42.56 10.72 21.51
CA GLU A 21 43.08 9.47 20.96
C GLU A 21 43.43 9.62 19.48
N TRP A 22 44.38 8.82 19.02
CA TRP A 22 44.77 8.77 17.61
C TRP A 22 43.96 7.70 16.90
N VAL A 23 43.36 8.07 15.78
CA VAL A 23 42.57 7.18 14.92
C VAL A 23 43.26 7.05 13.56
N LEU A 24 43.18 5.84 13.01
CA LEU A 24 43.69 5.51 11.69
C LEU A 24 42.50 5.45 10.71
N ASP A 25 42.57 6.27 9.68
CA ASP A 25 41.67 6.20 8.53
C ASP A 25 42.44 5.49 7.41
N THR A 26 41.82 4.50 6.78
CA THR A 26 42.42 3.68 5.73
C THR A 26 41.68 3.87 4.41
N ASP A 27 42.43 3.90 3.31
CA ASP A 27 41.87 3.83 1.96
C ASP A 27 41.83 2.36 1.52
N GLY A 28 40.63 1.77 1.56
CA GLY A 28 40.38 0.36 1.25
C GLY A 28 39.67 -0.38 2.39
N CYS A 29 39.02 -1.50 2.06
CA CYS A 29 38.29 -2.34 3.01
C CYS A 29 38.94 -3.73 3.12
N ASN A 30 39.29 -4.13 4.35
CA ASN A 30 39.65 -5.50 4.71
C ASN A 30 39.55 -5.69 6.23
N LEU A 31 38.33 -5.59 6.74
CA LEU A 31 37.98 -5.63 8.15
C LEU A 31 38.38 -6.95 8.80
N GLU A 32 38.21 -8.08 8.09
CA GLU A 32 38.55 -9.41 8.62
C GLU A 32 40.01 -9.49 9.07
N GLN A 33 40.96 -9.08 8.20
CA GLN A 33 42.38 -9.13 8.54
C GLN A 33 42.77 -8.07 9.57
N VAL A 34 42.20 -6.86 9.48
CA VAL A 34 42.49 -5.76 10.40
C VAL A 34 42.09 -6.12 11.84
N LEU A 35 40.98 -6.83 12.04
CA LEU A 35 40.54 -7.29 13.36
C LEU A 35 41.48 -8.31 14.01
N THR A 36 42.30 -9.02 13.22
CA THR A 36 43.28 -9.99 13.74
C THR A 36 44.60 -9.37 14.19
N MET A 37 44.84 -8.10 13.85
CA MET A 37 46.09 -7.41 14.20
C MET A 37 46.11 -7.05 15.70
N GLU A 38 47.11 -7.51 16.44
CA GLU A 38 47.22 -7.27 17.90
C GLU A 38 47.31 -5.78 18.28
N ALA A 39 47.80 -4.93 17.38
CA ALA A 39 47.90 -3.49 17.59
C ALA A 39 46.57 -2.75 17.40
N VAL A 40 45.53 -3.43 16.89
CA VAL A 40 44.23 -2.85 16.55
C VAL A 40 43.18 -3.25 17.59
N ASP A 41 42.34 -2.29 17.98
CA ASP A 41 41.24 -2.55 18.89
C ASP A 41 40.03 -3.12 18.14
N SER A 42 39.83 -4.43 18.27
CA SER A 42 38.75 -5.16 17.58
C SER A 42 37.34 -4.76 18.04
N THR A 43 37.19 -4.16 19.22
CA THR A 43 35.87 -3.80 19.75
C THR A 43 35.32 -2.51 19.17
N ARG A 44 36.18 -1.66 18.64
CA ARG A 44 35.84 -0.30 18.17
C ARG A 44 36.11 -0.07 16.68
N THR A 45 36.81 -0.99 16.03
CA THR A 45 37.08 -0.89 14.60
C THR A 45 35.76 -1.01 13.83
N PHE A 46 35.52 -0.08 12.91
CA PHE A 46 34.33 -0.08 12.05
C PHE A 46 34.76 0.13 10.59
N SER A 47 33.93 -0.33 9.67
CA SER A 47 34.07 -0.08 8.23
C SER A 47 32.87 0.74 7.75
N ASN A 48 33.03 1.43 6.64
CA ASN A 48 31.94 2.09 5.93
C ASN A 48 31.26 1.15 4.92
N ASP A 49 31.88 0.02 4.58
CA ASP A 49 31.29 -1.00 3.70
C ASP A 49 30.34 -1.91 4.48
N ILE A 50 29.04 -1.73 4.23
CA ILE A 50 27.96 -2.48 4.89
C ILE A 50 28.00 -3.97 4.51
N VAL A 51 28.41 -4.30 3.27
CA VAL A 51 28.46 -5.70 2.80
C VAL A 51 29.59 -6.44 3.50
N GLU A 52 30.73 -5.78 3.69
CA GLU A 52 31.84 -6.32 4.47
C GLU A 52 31.44 -6.58 5.93
N ILE A 53 30.77 -5.61 6.57
CA ILE A 53 30.28 -5.76 7.95
C ILE A 53 29.30 -6.94 8.06
N LEU A 54 28.42 -7.12 7.08
CA LEU A 54 27.49 -8.25 7.05
C LEU A 54 28.23 -9.59 7.03
N ASN A 55 29.31 -9.70 6.25
CA ASN A 55 30.08 -10.94 6.13
C ASN A 55 30.93 -11.24 7.38
N VAL A 56 31.51 -10.21 8.00
CA VAL A 56 32.44 -10.38 9.15
C VAL A 56 31.71 -10.39 10.50
N LEU A 57 30.77 -9.46 10.72
CA LEU A 57 30.12 -9.23 12.02
C LEU A 57 28.66 -9.70 12.06
N GLY A 58 28.01 -9.88 10.91
CA GLY A 58 26.64 -10.38 10.80
C GLY A 58 25.55 -9.31 10.68
N ILE A 59 24.28 -9.77 10.65
CA ILE A 59 23.13 -8.95 10.24
C ILE A 59 22.76 -7.83 11.23
N GLU A 60 22.90 -8.05 12.55
CA GLU A 60 22.59 -7.00 13.55
C GLU A 60 23.64 -5.89 13.57
N ALA A 61 24.92 -6.24 13.37
CA ALA A 61 25.99 -5.26 13.19
C ALA A 61 25.74 -4.44 11.92
N CYS A 62 25.37 -5.10 10.83
CA CYS A 62 24.96 -4.46 9.57
C CYS A 62 23.76 -3.50 9.79
N ARG A 63 22.71 -3.92 10.50
CA ARG A 63 21.54 -3.08 10.83
C ARG A 63 21.95 -1.80 11.55
N LYS A 64 22.85 -1.93 12.54
CA LYS A 64 23.33 -0.78 13.31
C LYS A 64 24.25 0.13 12.50
N ALA A 65 25.15 -0.44 11.69
CA ALA A 65 26.03 0.29 10.79
C ALA A 65 25.22 1.10 9.77
N LEU A 66 24.24 0.47 9.11
CA LEU A 66 23.35 1.11 8.14
C LEU A 66 22.58 2.29 8.75
N LEU A 67 22.09 2.13 9.98
CA LEU A 67 21.42 3.21 10.71
C LEU A 67 22.35 4.40 10.99
N ASN A 68 23.61 4.12 11.37
CA ASN A 68 24.60 5.16 11.64
C ASN A 68 25.02 5.89 10.35
N GLU A 69 25.25 5.17 9.25
CA GLU A 69 25.59 5.72 7.94
C GLU A 69 24.47 6.63 7.40
N LEU A 70 23.22 6.14 7.40
CA LEU A 70 22.07 6.94 6.99
C LEU A 70 21.94 8.21 7.85
N ARG A 71 22.18 8.10 9.15
CA ARG A 71 22.11 9.25 10.06
C ARG A 71 23.22 10.26 9.78
N GLN A 72 24.44 9.79 9.49
CA GLN A 72 25.56 10.64 9.16
C GLN A 72 25.30 11.45 7.89
N VAL A 73 24.78 10.81 6.84
CA VAL A 73 24.45 11.48 5.57
C VAL A 73 23.33 12.53 5.74
N ILE A 74 22.25 12.20 6.45
CA ILE A 74 21.12 13.13 6.63
C ILE A 74 21.51 14.30 7.55
N SER A 75 22.24 14.02 8.64
CA SER A 75 22.65 15.06 9.58
C SER A 75 23.75 15.97 9.03
N PHE A 76 24.52 15.53 8.04
CA PHE A 76 25.50 16.37 7.34
C PHE A 76 24.85 17.59 6.66
N ASP A 77 23.63 17.42 6.14
CA ASP A 77 22.83 18.50 5.54
C ASP A 77 22.11 19.37 6.61
N GLY A 78 22.31 19.09 7.90
CA GLY A 78 21.62 19.79 9.00
C GLY A 78 20.15 19.40 9.17
N SER A 79 19.63 18.52 8.33
CA SER A 79 18.27 18.01 8.39
C SER A 79 18.10 16.99 9.53
N TYR A 80 16.97 17.04 10.23
CA TYR A 80 16.64 16.09 11.30
C TYR A 80 15.50 15.16 10.87
N VAL A 81 15.75 13.85 11.01
CA VAL A 81 14.74 12.81 10.86
C VAL A 81 14.62 12.05 12.17
N ASN A 82 13.37 11.79 12.60
CA ASN A 82 13.13 11.02 13.81
C ASN A 82 13.68 9.59 13.65
N TYR A 83 14.35 9.09 14.70
CA TYR A 83 14.90 7.74 14.77
C TYR A 83 13.90 6.66 14.33
N ARG A 84 12.61 6.81 14.66
CA ARG A 84 11.57 5.82 14.32
C ARG A 84 11.42 5.58 12.81
N HIS A 85 11.61 6.61 11.98
CA HIS A 85 11.52 6.43 10.52
C HIS A 85 12.74 5.69 9.99
N MET A 86 13.91 6.03 10.52
CA MET A 86 15.18 5.40 10.12
C MET A 86 15.25 3.95 10.58
N SER A 87 14.79 3.65 11.80
CA SER A 87 14.82 2.31 12.35
C SER A 87 13.92 1.37 11.55
N VAL A 88 12.68 1.79 11.23
CA VAL A 88 11.76 0.98 10.43
C VAL A 88 12.35 0.67 9.04
N LEU A 89 13.02 1.64 8.42
CA LEU A 89 13.72 1.41 7.16
C LEU A 89 14.84 0.36 7.30
N CYS A 90 15.72 0.52 8.29
CA CYS A 90 16.82 -0.42 8.53
C CYS A 90 16.31 -1.83 8.87
N ASP A 91 15.24 -1.91 9.66
CA ASP A 91 14.61 -3.16 10.08
C ASP A 91 13.99 -3.89 8.88
N THR A 92 13.24 -3.16 8.03
CA THR A 92 12.67 -3.75 6.80
C THR A 92 13.73 -4.25 5.83
N MET A 93 14.91 -3.61 5.78
CA MET A 93 16.04 -4.09 4.97
C MET A 93 16.72 -5.33 5.54
N CYS A 94 16.71 -5.53 6.87
CA CYS A 94 17.48 -6.58 7.54
C CYS A 94 16.65 -7.77 8.06
N GLN A 95 15.31 -7.67 8.11
CA GLN A 95 14.44 -8.67 8.75
C GLN A 95 14.53 -10.10 8.20
N LYS A 96 14.94 -10.30 6.94
CA LYS A 96 14.98 -11.61 6.28
C LYS A 96 16.32 -12.35 6.47
N GLY A 97 17.28 -11.77 7.22
CA GLY A 97 18.59 -12.38 7.48
C GLY A 97 19.66 -12.12 6.41
N HIS A 98 19.28 -11.51 5.29
CA HIS A 98 20.19 -10.96 4.27
C HIS A 98 19.83 -9.51 4.00
N LEU A 99 20.79 -8.72 3.53
CA LEU A 99 20.56 -7.31 3.22
C LEU A 99 19.69 -7.17 1.97
N MET A 100 18.45 -6.71 2.16
CA MET A 100 17.51 -6.44 1.07
C MET A 100 17.72 -5.01 0.55
N SER A 101 18.01 -4.89 -0.74
CA SER A 101 18.09 -3.57 -1.38
C SER A 101 16.68 -3.01 -1.66
N ILE A 102 16.54 -1.69 -1.55
CA ILE A 102 15.29 -0.99 -1.89
C ILE A 102 15.34 -0.62 -3.37
N THR A 103 15.31 -1.64 -4.21
CA THR A 103 15.24 -1.53 -5.67
C THR A 103 14.24 -2.55 -6.18
N ARG A 104 13.87 -2.49 -7.48
CA ARG A 104 12.97 -3.48 -8.10
C ARG A 104 13.38 -4.93 -7.82
N HIS A 105 14.68 -5.21 -7.94
CA HIS A 105 15.23 -6.55 -7.73
C HIS A 105 15.18 -7.01 -6.27
N GLY A 106 15.22 -6.08 -5.33
CA GLY A 106 15.17 -6.39 -3.90
C GLY A 106 13.74 -6.50 -3.37
N ILE A 107 12.84 -5.60 -3.77
CA ILE A 107 11.45 -5.59 -3.30
C ILE A 107 10.66 -6.79 -3.87
N ASN A 108 10.92 -7.19 -5.12
CA ASN A 108 10.19 -8.30 -5.77
C ASN A 108 10.54 -9.68 -5.17
N ARG A 109 11.68 -9.81 -4.50
CA ARG A 109 12.06 -11.04 -3.77
C ARG A 109 11.29 -11.22 -2.46
N VAL A 110 10.62 -10.17 -1.98
CA VAL A 110 9.78 -10.28 -0.77
C VAL A 110 8.51 -11.04 -1.15
N GLU A 111 8.17 -12.04 -0.35
CA GLU A 111 6.94 -12.85 -0.48
C GLU A 111 5.68 -11.99 -0.26
N ARG A 112 5.33 -11.20 -1.28
CA ARG A 112 4.08 -10.44 -1.38
C ARG A 112 3.22 -11.01 -2.51
N GLY A 113 1.94 -10.67 -2.51
CA GLY A 113 1.00 -11.10 -3.56
C GLY A 113 1.45 -10.65 -4.96
N PRO A 114 1.16 -11.44 -6.00
CA PRO A 114 1.57 -11.12 -7.38
C PRO A 114 0.98 -9.79 -7.86
N LEU A 115 -0.24 -9.42 -7.41
CA LEU A 115 -0.82 -8.11 -7.76
C LEU A 115 -0.03 -6.97 -7.12
N MET A 116 0.41 -7.13 -5.88
CA MET A 116 1.27 -6.14 -5.24
C MET A 116 2.63 -6.02 -5.92
N ARG A 117 3.27 -7.13 -6.31
CA ARG A 117 4.56 -7.09 -7.03
C ARG A 117 4.40 -6.40 -8.38
N SER A 118 3.37 -6.75 -9.15
CA SER A 118 3.10 -6.14 -10.45
C SER A 118 2.79 -4.63 -10.38
N SER A 119 2.45 -4.12 -9.20
CA SER A 119 2.25 -2.68 -8.96
C SER A 119 3.55 -1.87 -8.92
N PHE A 120 4.70 -2.52 -8.71
CA PHE A 120 6.00 -1.87 -8.62
C PHE A 120 6.99 -2.42 -9.66
N GLU A 121 7.03 -1.75 -10.82
CA GLU A 121 7.89 -2.12 -11.97
C GLU A 121 7.62 -3.54 -12.52
N GLU A 122 8.10 -3.85 -13.73
CA GLU A 122 8.09 -5.21 -14.35
C GLU A 122 6.74 -5.99 -14.31
N MET A 123 5.60 -5.30 -14.48
CA MET A 123 4.24 -5.89 -14.38
C MET A 123 4.04 -7.19 -15.17
N VAL A 124 4.41 -7.20 -16.46
CA VAL A 124 4.09 -8.31 -17.39
C VAL A 124 4.84 -9.58 -17.00
N GLU A 125 6.12 -9.45 -16.66
CA GLU A 125 6.96 -10.59 -16.26
C GLU A 125 6.46 -11.19 -14.94
N MET A 126 6.14 -10.35 -13.95
CA MET A 126 5.62 -10.82 -12.66
C MET A 126 4.28 -11.56 -12.80
N LEU A 127 3.38 -11.08 -13.66
CA LEU A 127 2.09 -11.74 -13.89
C LEU A 127 2.24 -13.03 -14.69
N MET A 128 3.17 -13.08 -15.65
CA MET A 128 3.45 -14.29 -16.41
C MET A 128 4.06 -15.38 -15.52
N ASP A 129 5.01 -15.02 -14.65
CA ASP A 129 5.59 -15.94 -13.68
C ASP A 129 4.53 -16.45 -12.70
N ALA A 130 3.72 -15.55 -12.15
CA ALA A 130 2.62 -15.92 -11.27
C ALA A 130 1.61 -16.87 -11.94
N ALA A 131 1.30 -16.65 -13.22
CA ALA A 131 0.43 -17.53 -14.00
C ALA A 131 1.08 -18.91 -14.24
N CYS A 132 2.39 -18.96 -14.51
CA CYS A 132 3.13 -20.21 -14.70
C CYS A 132 3.16 -21.07 -13.43
N TYR A 133 3.33 -20.44 -12.27
CA TYR A 133 3.40 -21.14 -10.97
C TYR A 133 2.05 -21.26 -10.25
N ALA A 134 0.96 -20.78 -10.86
CA ALA A 134 -0.36 -20.70 -10.24
C ALA A 134 -0.33 -20.04 -8.84
N GLU A 135 0.41 -18.92 -8.72
CA GLU A 135 0.46 -18.15 -7.47
C GLU A 135 -0.91 -17.56 -7.13
N THR A 136 -1.34 -17.74 -5.89
CA THR A 136 -2.61 -17.19 -5.38
C THR A 136 -2.37 -15.91 -4.59
N ASP A 137 -3.09 -14.84 -4.91
CA ASP A 137 -3.09 -13.60 -4.12
C ASP A 137 -4.16 -13.65 -3.01
N HIS A 138 -3.78 -13.25 -1.80
CA HIS A 138 -4.66 -13.27 -0.63
C HIS A 138 -5.31 -11.93 -0.31
N MET A 139 -5.05 -10.87 -1.10
CA MET A 139 -5.73 -9.58 -0.98
C MET A 139 -5.63 -8.94 0.43
N ARG A 140 -4.51 -9.14 1.13
CA ARG A 140 -4.25 -8.55 2.45
C ARG A 140 -3.53 -7.20 2.38
N GLY A 141 -2.89 -6.93 1.25
CA GLY A 141 -2.16 -5.72 0.96
C GLY A 141 -3.02 -4.54 0.56
N VAL A 142 -2.41 -3.37 0.50
CA VAL A 142 -3.10 -2.13 0.12
C VAL A 142 -3.29 -2.04 -1.39
N SER A 143 -2.23 -2.28 -2.17
CA SER A 143 -2.24 -2.10 -3.62
C SER A 143 -3.27 -3.00 -4.32
N GLU A 144 -3.29 -4.29 -3.98
CA GLU A 144 -4.23 -5.29 -4.50
C GLU A 144 -5.71 -4.93 -4.21
N ASN A 145 -6.03 -4.47 -2.99
CA ASN A 145 -7.39 -4.05 -2.64
C ASN A 145 -7.82 -2.78 -3.39
N ILE A 146 -6.90 -1.83 -3.59
CA ILE A 146 -7.16 -0.63 -4.40
C ILE A 146 -7.44 -1.01 -5.86
N MET A 147 -6.66 -1.93 -6.43
CA MET A 147 -6.86 -2.41 -7.80
C MET A 147 -8.23 -3.06 -8.01
N LEU A 148 -8.72 -3.81 -7.02
CA LEU A 148 -10.03 -4.46 -7.07
C LEU A 148 -11.20 -3.54 -6.67
N GLY A 149 -10.91 -2.32 -6.20
CA GLY A 149 -11.92 -1.38 -5.73
C GLY A 149 -12.57 -1.78 -4.40
N GLN A 150 -11.89 -2.61 -3.61
CA GLN A 150 -12.31 -3.02 -2.27
C GLN A 150 -11.73 -2.08 -1.20
N LEU A 151 -12.32 -2.08 -0.01
CA LEU A 151 -11.79 -1.32 1.13
C LEU A 151 -10.51 -2.01 1.63
N ALA A 152 -9.37 -1.32 1.54
CA ALA A 152 -8.10 -1.85 2.02
C ALA A 152 -8.06 -1.91 3.56
N PRO A 153 -7.52 -2.99 4.17
CA PRO A 153 -7.47 -3.18 5.62
C PRO A 153 -6.35 -2.34 6.26
N ILE A 154 -6.51 -1.02 6.28
CA ILE A 154 -5.58 -0.08 6.91
C ILE A 154 -6.31 0.94 7.77
N GLY A 155 -5.72 1.31 8.90
CA GLY A 155 -6.22 2.37 9.76
C GLY A 155 -7.64 2.10 10.26
N THR A 156 -8.61 2.94 9.88
CA THR A 156 -10.02 2.79 10.29
C THR A 156 -10.69 1.56 9.70
N ALA A 157 -10.17 1.03 8.60
CA ALA A 157 -10.70 -0.15 7.93
C ALA A 157 -10.08 -1.47 8.43
N GLU A 158 -9.17 -1.41 9.41
CA GLU A 158 -8.59 -2.61 10.02
C GLU A 158 -9.57 -3.30 10.99
N CYS A 159 -10.54 -2.55 11.53
CA CYS A 159 -11.62 -3.10 12.35
C CYS A 159 -12.93 -3.19 11.56
N GLU A 160 -13.66 -4.29 11.78
CA GLU A 160 -15.02 -4.45 11.30
C GLU A 160 -16.00 -3.93 12.34
N LEU A 161 -17.04 -3.24 11.88
CA LEU A 161 -18.12 -2.74 12.74
C LEU A 161 -19.30 -3.69 12.65
N LEU A 162 -19.64 -4.27 13.79
CA LEU A 162 -20.84 -5.09 13.95
C LEU A 162 -21.88 -4.30 14.75
N ILE A 163 -23.14 -4.43 14.35
CA ILE A 163 -24.24 -3.82 15.09
C ILE A 163 -24.52 -4.67 16.32
N ASP A 164 -24.46 -4.04 17.49
CA ASP A 164 -24.86 -4.64 18.76
C ASP A 164 -26.40 -4.66 18.85
N THR A 165 -27.00 -5.83 18.65
CA THR A 165 -28.46 -6.00 18.64
C THR A 165 -29.09 -5.77 20.00
N ASP A 166 -28.36 -6.03 21.09
CA ASP A 166 -28.89 -5.90 22.45
C ASP A 166 -29.10 -4.42 22.78
N LYS A 167 -28.14 -3.58 22.41
CA LYS A 167 -28.26 -2.12 22.56
C LYS A 167 -29.21 -1.48 21.55
N LEU A 168 -29.49 -2.14 20.43
CA LEU A 168 -30.42 -1.64 19.43
C LEU A 168 -31.87 -1.64 19.96
N VAL A 169 -32.24 -2.58 20.83
CA VAL A 169 -33.58 -2.64 21.44
C VAL A 169 -33.86 -1.39 22.29
N ASP A 170 -32.85 -0.87 22.98
CA ASP A 170 -32.95 0.32 23.82
C ASP A 170 -32.87 1.62 23.01
N ALA A 171 -32.50 1.55 21.73
CA ALA A 171 -32.33 2.72 20.89
C ALA A 171 -33.68 3.35 20.56
N ARG A 172 -33.88 4.59 21.01
CA ARG A 172 -35.06 5.39 20.65
C ARG A 172 -34.78 6.17 19.36
N PRO A 173 -35.72 6.21 18.40
CA PRO A 173 -35.56 7.06 17.23
C PRO A 173 -35.53 8.53 17.67
N VAL A 174 -34.42 9.20 17.40
CA VAL A 174 -34.36 10.65 17.47
C VAL A 174 -35.11 11.17 16.25
N LEU A 175 -36.34 11.62 16.47
CA LEU A 175 -37.05 12.38 15.44
C LEU A 175 -36.34 13.74 15.31
N PRO A 176 -36.15 14.26 14.08
CA PRO A 176 -35.75 15.65 13.91
C PRO A 176 -36.78 16.53 14.65
N GLU A 177 -36.30 17.57 15.34
CA GLU A 177 -37.14 18.39 16.25
C GLU A 177 -38.39 18.98 15.56
N ASP A 178 -38.38 19.06 14.23
CA ASP A 178 -39.49 19.52 13.40
C ASP A 178 -40.75 18.62 13.47
N ASP A 179 -40.60 17.32 13.80
CA ASP A 179 -41.73 16.37 13.89
C ASP A 179 -42.44 16.38 15.25
N LEU A 180 -41.84 16.98 16.30
CA LEU A 180 -42.49 17.11 17.61
C LEU A 180 -43.68 18.08 17.56
N VAL A 181 -43.54 19.16 16.78
CA VAL A 181 -44.60 20.16 16.55
C VAL A 181 -45.78 19.53 15.80
N LEU A 182 -45.51 18.65 14.83
CA LEU A 182 -46.54 17.95 14.08
C LEU A 182 -47.28 16.89 14.91
N ARG A 183 -46.60 16.22 15.85
CA ARG A 183 -47.25 15.25 16.77
C ARG A 183 -48.09 15.93 17.85
N GLU A 184 -47.70 17.10 18.33
CA GLU A 184 -48.56 17.90 19.22
C GLU A 184 -49.77 18.48 18.46
N ALA A 185 -49.58 18.98 17.24
CA ALA A 185 -50.69 19.42 16.39
C ALA A 185 -51.65 18.28 15.99
N ALA A 186 -51.15 17.06 15.80
CA ALA A 186 -51.97 15.89 15.49
C ALA A 186 -52.73 15.32 16.69
N LYS A 187 -52.35 15.64 17.94
CA LYS A 187 -53.12 15.25 19.13
C LYS A 187 -54.38 16.09 19.31
N ASP A 188 -54.41 17.30 18.77
CA ASP A 188 -55.56 18.22 18.87
C ASP A 188 -56.63 17.99 17.79
N THR A 189 -56.38 17.09 16.83
CA THR A 189 -57.37 16.67 15.82
C THR A 189 -57.77 15.22 16.06
N GLY A 190 -58.90 15.03 16.73
CA GLY A 190 -59.48 13.71 16.98
C GLY A 190 -59.80 12.94 15.69
N ASP A 191 -59.54 11.63 15.74
CA ASP A 191 -60.00 10.57 14.83
C ASP A 191 -60.10 10.91 13.35
N MET A 192 -59.07 10.54 12.58
CA MET A 192 -59.24 9.81 11.31
C MET A 192 -58.05 8.89 11.06
N ALA A 193 -58.31 7.58 11.05
CA ALA A 193 -57.43 6.59 10.47
C ALA A 193 -57.33 6.79 8.95
N VAL A 194 -56.14 6.64 8.37
CA VAL A 194 -55.83 6.03 7.05
C VAL A 194 -54.34 6.21 6.75
N GLY A 195 -53.67 5.11 6.38
CA GLY A 195 -52.51 5.14 5.48
C GLY A 195 -51.14 5.03 6.13
N ASP A 196 -50.62 3.82 6.17
CA ASP A 196 -49.19 3.53 6.24
C ASP A 196 -48.50 4.14 5.01
N SER A 197 -47.83 5.28 5.18
CA SER A 197 -46.91 5.82 4.17
C SER A 197 -45.87 6.70 4.86
N THR A 198 -44.72 6.10 5.18
CA THR A 198 -43.50 6.83 5.52
C THR A 198 -43.03 7.64 4.31
N PRO A 199 -42.87 8.98 4.39
CA PRO A 199 -42.41 9.80 3.28
C PRO A 199 -40.90 9.67 2.95
N ARG A 200 -40.26 8.54 3.26
CA ARG A 200 -38.80 8.34 3.07
C ARG A 200 -38.40 7.35 1.98
N ASP A 201 -39.34 6.61 1.39
CA ASP A 201 -39.00 5.59 0.38
C ASP A 201 -38.65 6.16 -1.02
N ALA A 202 -38.64 7.49 -1.20
CA ALA A 202 -38.32 8.11 -2.48
C ALA A 202 -36.83 8.48 -2.66
N ALA A 203 -36.01 8.45 -1.61
CA ALA A 203 -34.60 8.86 -1.69
C ALA A 203 -33.60 7.69 -1.67
N ASP A 204 -34.00 6.49 -1.22
CA ASP A 204 -33.09 5.34 -1.05
C ASP A 204 -33.10 4.33 -2.22
N VAL A 205 -33.83 4.62 -3.31
CA VAL A 205 -33.80 3.77 -4.52
C VAL A 205 -32.66 4.15 -5.49
N ALA A 206 -31.81 5.12 -5.14
CA ALA A 206 -30.76 5.61 -6.05
C ALA A 206 -29.40 4.90 -5.96
N PHE A 207 -29.19 3.98 -5.01
CA PHE A 207 -27.92 3.23 -4.90
C PHE A 207 -28.06 1.71 -4.70
N GLY A 208 -29.27 1.17 -4.79
CA GLY A 208 -29.55 -0.26 -4.60
C GLY A 208 -30.48 -0.82 -5.67
N ASN A 209 -29.99 -0.90 -6.92
CA ASN A 209 -30.38 -1.87 -7.96
C ASN A 209 -29.84 -1.40 -9.32
N ILE A 210 -28.55 -1.65 -9.57
CA ILE A 210 -28.07 -1.81 -10.95
C ILE A 210 -28.09 -3.32 -11.21
N THR A 211 -29.23 -3.81 -11.66
CA THR A 211 -29.30 -5.10 -12.34
C THR A 211 -28.33 -5.04 -13.53
N SER A 212 -27.43 -6.02 -13.61
CA SER A 212 -26.56 -6.18 -14.77
C SER A 212 -27.45 -6.29 -16.03
N PRO A 213 -27.19 -5.57 -17.14
CA PRO A 213 -28.07 -5.54 -18.31
C PRO A 213 -28.03 -6.83 -19.16
N MET A 214 -27.69 -7.98 -18.57
CA MET A 214 -27.73 -9.29 -19.22
C MET A 214 -28.43 -10.30 -18.30
N ALA A 215 -29.75 -10.19 -18.21
CA ALA A 215 -30.59 -11.34 -17.90
C ALA A 215 -30.93 -12.04 -19.23
N GLY A 216 -30.10 -13.00 -19.61
CA GLY A 216 -30.37 -13.93 -20.71
C GLY A 216 -29.72 -15.27 -20.38
N GLU A 217 -30.52 -16.33 -20.33
CA GLU A 217 -30.05 -17.71 -20.17
C GLU A 217 -29.24 -18.13 -21.41
N TRP A 218 -27.95 -18.45 -21.22
CA TRP A 218 -27.11 -19.04 -22.27
C TRP A 218 -26.55 -20.37 -21.76
N SER A 219 -26.94 -21.46 -22.42
CA SER A 219 -26.43 -22.80 -22.17
C SER A 219 -25.03 -22.94 -22.78
N GLY A 220 -24.00 -22.92 -21.94
CA GLY A 220 -22.62 -23.23 -22.30
C GLY A 220 -21.67 -22.76 -21.20
N GLY A 221 -20.78 -23.64 -20.71
CA GLY A 221 -19.87 -23.32 -19.61
C GLY A 221 -18.89 -22.21 -19.98
N VAL A 222 -19.10 -21.02 -19.42
CA VAL A 222 -18.18 -19.87 -19.53
C VAL A 222 -17.55 -19.64 -18.16
N ILE A 223 -16.22 -19.67 -18.07
CA ILE A 223 -15.50 -19.15 -16.90
C ILE A 223 -15.26 -17.67 -17.14
N SER A 224 -16.14 -16.83 -16.61
CA SER A 224 -16.05 -15.37 -16.69
C SER A 224 -15.33 -14.83 -15.45
N ILE A 225 -14.10 -14.32 -15.59
CA ILE A 225 -13.42 -13.54 -14.56
C ILE A 225 -13.73 -12.06 -14.84
N GLN A 226 -14.64 -11.48 -14.06
CA GLN A 226 -15.12 -10.12 -14.25
C GLN A 226 -14.31 -9.14 -13.38
N LEU A 227 -13.21 -8.62 -13.92
CA LEU A 227 -12.43 -7.56 -13.26
C LEU A 227 -13.08 -6.20 -13.56
N ARG A 228 -13.83 -5.67 -12.59
CA ARG A 228 -14.57 -4.42 -12.73
C ARG A 228 -13.69 -3.24 -12.32
N TRP A 229 -13.01 -2.62 -13.29
CA TRP A 229 -12.34 -1.34 -13.09
C TRP A 229 -13.32 -0.20 -13.25
N ARG A 230 -13.10 0.89 -12.51
CA ARG A 230 -14.00 2.06 -12.47
C ARG A 230 -14.28 2.71 -13.84
N TYR A 231 -13.49 2.40 -14.90
CA TYR A 231 -13.65 2.97 -16.25
C TYR A 231 -13.36 2.03 -17.44
N ALA A 232 -13.15 0.73 -17.24
CA ALA A 232 -12.92 -0.22 -18.35
C ALA A 232 -13.45 -1.62 -18.02
N LEU A 233 -13.99 -2.29 -19.04
CA LEU A 233 -14.38 -3.70 -19.00
C LEU A 233 -13.46 -4.48 -19.95
N ALA A 234 -12.78 -5.50 -19.42
CA ALA A 234 -12.00 -6.44 -20.20
C ALA A 234 -12.66 -7.82 -20.14
N TYR A 235 -12.86 -8.44 -21.30
CA TYR A 235 -13.36 -9.81 -21.44
C TYR A 235 -12.26 -10.69 -22.03
N PHE A 236 -12.04 -11.84 -21.41
CA PHE A 236 -11.18 -12.91 -21.92
C PHE A 236 -12.08 -14.07 -22.35
N ARG A 237 -11.98 -14.46 -23.62
CA ARG A 237 -12.67 -15.63 -24.16
C ARG A 237 -11.64 -16.71 -24.44
N TYR A 238 -11.87 -17.90 -23.89
CA TYR A 238 -11.22 -19.14 -24.29
C TYR A 238 -12.08 -19.81 -25.36
N ASP A 239 -11.52 -20.07 -26.53
CA ASP A 239 -12.12 -20.99 -27.49
C ASP A 239 -11.55 -22.40 -27.24
N ASP A 240 -12.30 -23.46 -27.57
CA ASP A 240 -11.95 -24.88 -27.34
C ASP A 240 -10.63 -25.34 -28.00
N LEU A 241 -9.97 -24.44 -28.75
CA LEU A 241 -8.68 -24.61 -29.42
C LEU A 241 -7.48 -24.02 -28.64
N GLY A 242 -7.69 -23.46 -27.45
CA GLY A 242 -6.61 -22.93 -26.60
C GLY A 242 -6.16 -21.50 -26.93
N ASP A 243 -6.89 -20.79 -27.78
CA ASP A 243 -6.60 -19.42 -28.17
C ASP A 243 -7.27 -18.42 -27.20
N VAL A 244 -6.52 -17.44 -26.68
CA VAL A 244 -7.01 -16.44 -25.73
C VAL A 244 -7.22 -15.11 -26.44
N ARG A 245 -8.48 -14.68 -26.58
CA ARG A 245 -8.82 -13.36 -27.12
C ARG A 245 -9.18 -12.38 -26.01
N CYS A 246 -8.49 -11.25 -25.95
CA CYS A 246 -8.78 -10.14 -25.04
C CYS A 246 -9.54 -9.02 -25.76
N HIS A 247 -10.71 -8.66 -25.23
CA HIS A 247 -11.50 -7.52 -25.70
C HIS A 247 -11.62 -6.49 -24.59
N VAL A 248 -11.09 -5.29 -24.82
CA VAL A 248 -11.17 -4.17 -23.88
C VAL A 248 -12.09 -3.10 -24.46
N THR A 249 -13.18 -2.78 -23.77
CA THR A 249 -14.08 -1.68 -24.12
C THR A 249 -13.97 -0.57 -23.08
N TRP A 250 -13.65 0.64 -23.55
CA TRP A 250 -13.59 1.86 -22.76
C TRP A 250 -14.95 2.56 -22.76
N CYS A 251 -15.52 2.80 -21.59
CA CYS A 251 -16.75 3.57 -21.43
C CYS A 251 -16.38 5.02 -21.10
N GLY A 252 -16.37 5.89 -22.12
CA GLY A 252 -16.03 7.31 -21.95
C GLY A 252 -17.11 8.05 -21.17
N LEU A 253 -16.75 8.60 -20.00
CA LEU A 253 -17.57 9.59 -19.28
C LEU A 253 -16.76 10.86 -19.07
N GLN A 254 -17.27 11.97 -19.60
CA GLN A 254 -16.64 13.29 -19.58
C GLN A 254 -16.80 13.96 -18.20
N PRO A 255 -15.81 14.73 -17.71
CA PRO A 255 -15.76 15.20 -16.32
C PRO A 255 -16.57 16.49 -16.07
N TYR A 256 -17.40 16.48 -15.03
CA TYR A 256 -18.00 17.70 -14.46
C TYR A 256 -17.16 18.21 -13.29
N LEU A 257 -16.27 19.19 -13.54
CA LEU A 257 -16.07 20.42 -12.73
C LEU A 257 -14.85 21.19 -13.28
N LEU A 258 -15.06 22.25 -14.08
CA LEU A 258 -14.25 23.48 -14.11
C LEU A 258 -14.85 24.51 -15.08
N ARG A 259 -14.73 25.78 -14.67
CA ARG A 259 -15.27 27.04 -15.21
C ARG A 259 -15.22 27.28 -16.74
N THR A 260 -16.32 27.86 -17.24
CA THR A 260 -16.47 28.88 -18.31
C THR A 260 -15.44 28.99 -19.45
N VAL A 261 -15.82 28.59 -20.69
CA VAL A 261 -15.47 29.22 -22.01
C VAL A 261 -16.52 28.73 -23.06
N PRO A 262 -17.01 29.57 -24.02
CA PRO A 262 -18.13 29.21 -24.90
C PRO A 262 -17.76 28.30 -26.09
N ARG A 263 -18.78 27.60 -26.59
CA ARG A 263 -18.80 26.72 -27.79
C ARG A 263 -18.07 27.29 -29.01
N ILE A 264 -17.24 26.47 -29.64
CA ILE A 264 -16.95 26.50 -31.09
C ILE A 264 -16.91 25.06 -31.61
N GLY A 265 -17.67 24.77 -32.68
CA GLY A 265 -17.36 23.71 -33.66
C GLY A 265 -18.00 22.34 -33.47
N LYS A 266 -18.82 21.94 -34.44
CA LYS A 266 -19.32 20.57 -34.66
C LYS A 266 -18.19 19.65 -35.14
N GLY A 267 -18.17 18.39 -34.71
CA GLY A 267 -17.34 17.33 -35.33
C GLY A 267 -17.51 15.99 -34.62
N CYS A 268 -18.04 14.99 -35.34
CA CYS A 268 -18.22 13.60 -34.90
C CYS A 268 -16.88 12.93 -34.60
N LEU A 269 -16.79 12.11 -33.53
CA LEU A 269 -15.73 11.11 -33.37
C LEU A 269 -16.36 9.77 -32.94
N HIS A 270 -16.28 8.80 -33.84
CA HIS A 270 -16.59 7.38 -33.61
C HIS A 270 -15.67 6.80 -32.51
N PRO A 271 -16.14 5.83 -31.70
CA PRO A 271 -15.26 5.07 -30.81
C PRO A 271 -14.30 4.19 -31.63
N TYR A 272 -13.01 4.33 -31.39
CA TYR A 272 -11.96 3.50 -31.99
C TYR A 272 -11.93 2.12 -31.32
N LEU A 273 -12.29 1.08 -32.07
CA LEU A 273 -12.05 -0.33 -31.73
C LEU A 273 -10.61 -0.67 -32.13
N TYR A 274 -9.74 -0.95 -31.15
CA TYR A 274 -8.43 -1.55 -31.41
C TYR A 274 -8.49 -3.04 -31.08
N SER A 275 -8.43 -3.88 -32.12
CA SER A 275 -8.18 -5.33 -31.97
C SER A 275 -6.70 -5.56 -32.23
N TYR A 276 -5.96 -6.00 -31.23
CA TYR A 276 -4.58 -6.45 -31.40
C TYR A 276 -4.58 -7.96 -31.57
N HIS A 277 -4.10 -8.42 -32.72
CA HIS A 277 -3.85 -9.83 -33.00
C HIS A 277 -2.39 -10.10 -32.65
N ILE A 278 -2.13 -10.91 -31.62
CA ILE A 278 -0.79 -11.41 -31.31
C ILE A 278 -0.76 -12.86 -31.76
N PRO A 279 -0.17 -13.18 -32.93
CA PRO A 279 0.09 -14.57 -33.27
C PRO A 279 1.26 -15.07 -32.41
N PHE A 280 1.11 -16.26 -31.82
CA PHE A 280 2.22 -17.04 -31.29
C PHE A 280 3.14 -17.53 -32.41
#